data_AF-A0A8K0K667-F1
#
_entry.id   AF-A0A8K0K667-F1
#
_cell.length_a   1.000
_cell.length_b   1.000
_cell.length_c   1.000
_cell.angle_alpha   90.00
_cell.angle_beta   90.00
_cell.angle_gamma   90.00
#
_symmetry.space_group_name_H-M   'P 1'
#
loop_
_entity.id
_entity.type
_entity.pdbx_description
1 polymer ?
#
loop_
_entity_poly.entity_id
_entity_poly.type
_entity_poly.pdbx_seq_one_letter_code
_entity_poly.pdbx_strand_id
1 'polypeptide(L)'
;MLNRTVILSRFLKSDVIARCSRIARVLFRRHLFLTNAGISMSLSGVGDVFQQHYEIIQGDKEKWDPVRTWHMSLSGLTVGVICHHWYIQLDRFIPGRSIKAVTKKVIADQILCSPVCISAIFITLGLLEKAKPQAIMEELAQKGWRLYVAEWIVWPPAQVINFYLLPTRFRVLYDNTISLGYDIYTSYVKHEIPLEVVDR
;
A
#
# COMPACT_ATOMS: atom_id res chain seq x y z
N MET A 1 36.50 10.23 -34.31
CA MET A 1 36.69 9.55 -33.00
C MET A 1 35.44 9.66 -32.10
N LEU A 2 34.23 9.47 -32.64
CA LEU A 2 33.08 9.22 -31.78
C LEU A 2 33.09 7.74 -31.35
N ASN A 3 32.53 7.50 -30.16
CA ASN A 3 31.61 6.39 -29.90
C ASN A 3 32.05 5.17 -29.09
N ARG A 4 33.27 5.01 -28.53
CA ARG A 4 33.49 3.86 -27.61
C ARG A 4 32.73 4.01 -26.28
N THR A 5 32.78 5.18 -25.65
CA THR A 5 32.11 5.46 -24.36
C THR A 5 30.59 5.51 -24.49
N VAL A 6 30.08 6.08 -25.59
CA VAL A 6 28.63 6.17 -25.86
C VAL A 6 28.03 4.81 -26.20
N ILE A 7 28.72 3.98 -27.01
CA ILE A 7 28.28 2.60 -27.31
C ILE A 7 28.27 1.77 -26.04
N LEU A 8 29.33 1.83 -25.21
CA LEU A 8 29.40 1.09 -23.95
C LEU A 8 28.28 1.52 -22.98
N SER A 9 27.99 2.82 -22.88
CA SER A 9 26.88 3.32 -22.04
C SER A 9 25.49 2.89 -22.54
N ARG A 10 25.29 2.79 -23.86
CA ARG A 10 24.05 2.27 -24.46
C ARG A 10 23.93 0.76 -24.29
N PHE A 11 25.03 0.02 -24.39
CA PHE A 11 25.08 -1.43 -24.19
C PHE A 11 24.83 -1.80 -22.73
N LEU A 12 25.48 -1.11 -21.79
CA LEU A 12 25.23 -1.26 -20.36
C LEU A 12 23.79 -0.91 -19.97
N LYS A 13 23.23 0.20 -20.52
CA LYS A 13 21.81 0.53 -20.32
C LYS A 13 20.90 -0.55 -20.88
N SER A 14 21.20 -1.10 -22.07
CA SER A 14 20.44 -2.19 -22.69
C SER A 14 20.47 -3.47 -21.85
N ASP A 15 21.63 -3.86 -21.34
CA ASP A 15 21.78 -5.06 -20.51
C ASP A 15 21.15 -4.92 -19.14
N VAL A 16 21.25 -3.74 -18.51
CA VAL A 16 20.56 -3.45 -17.24
C VAL A 16 19.05 -3.48 -17.45
N ILE A 17 18.52 -2.84 -18.50
CA ILE A 17 17.09 -2.88 -18.83
C ILE A 17 16.63 -4.32 -19.13
N ALA A 18 17.44 -5.09 -19.86
CA ALA A 18 17.15 -6.49 -20.16
C ALA A 18 17.16 -7.38 -18.90
N ARG A 19 18.07 -7.12 -17.95
CA ARG A 19 18.11 -7.80 -16.65
C ARG A 19 16.93 -7.41 -15.77
N CYS A 20 16.64 -6.11 -15.63
CA CYS A 20 15.48 -5.62 -14.88
C CYS A 20 14.17 -6.18 -15.43
N SER A 21 13.99 -6.18 -16.75
CA SER A 21 12.79 -6.74 -17.38
C SER A 21 12.68 -8.26 -17.22
N ARG A 22 13.81 -8.99 -17.18
CA ARG A 22 13.84 -10.43 -16.89
C ARG A 22 13.48 -10.72 -15.43
N ILE A 23 14.04 -9.97 -14.49
CA ILE A 23 13.75 -10.08 -13.05
C ILE A 23 12.28 -9.75 -12.80
N ALA A 24 11.78 -8.63 -13.32
CA ALA A 24 10.36 -8.27 -13.23
C ALA A 24 9.46 -9.36 -13.80
N ARG A 25 9.83 -9.95 -14.94
CA ARG A 25 9.05 -11.06 -15.52
C ARG A 25 9.03 -12.30 -14.63
N VAL A 26 10.14 -12.65 -13.97
CA VAL A 26 10.19 -13.80 -13.05
C VAL A 26 9.35 -13.52 -11.80
N LEU A 27 9.53 -12.34 -11.18
CA LEU A 27 8.79 -11.94 -9.99
C LEU A 27 7.27 -11.90 -10.24
N PHE A 28 6.84 -11.17 -11.27
CA PHE A 28 5.43 -10.95 -11.54
C PHE A 28 4.73 -12.07 -12.35
N ARG A 29 5.45 -13.06 -12.91
CA ARG A 29 4.82 -14.28 -13.47
C ARG A 29 4.88 -15.51 -12.57
N ARG A 30 6.04 -15.78 -11.95
CA ARG A 30 6.28 -17.06 -11.25
C ARG A 30 6.02 -16.94 -9.75
N HIS A 31 6.24 -15.77 -9.17
CA HIS A 31 6.14 -15.51 -7.73
C HIS A 31 5.24 -14.32 -7.43
N LEU A 32 4.13 -14.19 -8.18
CA LEU A 32 3.22 -13.04 -8.09
C LEU A 32 2.70 -12.81 -6.66
N PHE A 33 2.35 -13.89 -5.95
CA PHE A 33 1.94 -13.83 -4.55
C PHE A 33 3.01 -13.19 -3.65
N LEU A 34 4.22 -13.75 -3.65
CA LEU A 34 5.33 -13.26 -2.83
C LEU A 34 5.72 -11.82 -3.20
N THR A 35 5.61 -11.48 -4.48
CA THR A 35 5.92 -10.13 -4.96
C THR A 35 4.90 -9.12 -4.43
N ASN A 36 3.59 -9.40 -4.56
CA ASN A 36 2.55 -8.50 -4.07
C ASN A 36 2.60 -8.36 -2.54
N ALA A 37 2.76 -9.48 -1.84
CA ALA A 37 2.88 -9.53 -0.39
C ALA A 37 4.13 -8.76 0.10
N GLY A 38 5.27 -8.98 -0.55
CA GLY A 38 6.53 -8.29 -0.22
C GLY A 38 6.50 -6.80 -0.53
N ILE A 39 5.88 -6.38 -1.64
CA ILE A 39 5.69 -4.95 -1.95
C ILE A 39 4.83 -4.29 -0.89
N SER A 40 3.70 -4.91 -0.51
CA SER A 40 2.78 -4.36 0.49
C SER A 40 3.45 -4.24 1.87
N MET A 41 4.19 -5.28 2.27
CA MET A 41 5.00 -5.26 3.49
C MET A 41 6.03 -4.13 3.48
N SER A 42 6.71 -3.94 2.35
CA SER A 42 7.77 -2.94 2.21
C SER A 42 7.21 -1.51 2.21
N LEU A 43 6.13 -1.25 1.45
CA LEU A 43 5.51 0.07 1.37
C LEU A 43 4.97 0.50 2.73
N SER A 44 4.27 -0.38 3.44
CA SER A 44 3.73 -0.06 4.76
C SER A 44 4.84 0.26 5.78
N GLY A 45 5.94 -0.52 5.76
CA GLY A 45 7.12 -0.22 6.57
C GLY A 45 7.78 1.12 6.23
N VAL A 46 7.96 1.42 4.94
CA VAL A 46 8.54 2.70 4.49
C VAL A 46 7.63 3.87 4.84
N GLY A 47 6.31 3.71 4.69
CA GLY A 47 5.32 4.72 5.06
C GLY A 47 5.39 5.04 6.55
N ASP A 48 5.53 4.01 7.40
CA ASP A 48 5.71 4.21 8.83
C ASP A 48 7.05 4.91 9.18
N VAL A 49 8.15 4.58 8.50
CA VAL A 49 9.42 5.30 8.67
C VAL A 49 9.27 6.78 8.36
N PHE A 50 8.57 7.13 7.27
CA PHE A 50 8.32 8.53 6.92
C PHE A 50 7.43 9.23 7.92
N GLN A 51 6.37 8.56 8.39
CA GLN A 51 5.49 9.12 9.41
C GLN A 51 6.22 9.36 10.74
N GLN A 52 7.00 8.39 11.22
CA GLN A 52 7.79 8.56 12.45
C GLN A 52 8.88 9.64 12.28
N HIS A 53 9.48 9.75 11.10
CA HIS A 53 10.44 10.82 10.83
C HIS A 53 9.78 12.19 10.89
N TYR A 54 8.56 12.32 10.36
CA TYR A 54 7.76 13.53 10.48
C TYR A 54 7.44 13.87 11.94
N GLU A 55 7.02 12.89 12.75
CA GLU A 55 6.79 13.06 14.20
C GLU A 55 8.05 13.54 14.94
N ILE A 56 9.23 13.05 14.56
CA ILE A 56 10.51 13.50 15.14
C ILE A 56 10.82 14.95 14.77
N ILE A 57 10.56 15.36 13.51
CA ILE A 57 10.77 16.74 13.06
C ILE A 57 9.81 17.70 13.78
N GLN A 58 8.57 17.29 14.03
CA GLN A 58 7.58 18.10 14.77
C GLN A 58 7.86 18.16 16.28
N GLY A 59 8.70 17.26 16.80
CA GLY A 59 8.99 17.16 18.23
C GLY A 59 7.99 16.30 19.01
N ASP A 60 7.06 15.62 18.33
CA ASP A 60 6.07 14.71 18.93
C ASP A 60 6.71 13.38 19.40
N LYS A 61 7.90 13.04 18.87
CA LYS A 61 8.63 11.81 19.18
C LYS A 61 10.13 12.08 19.25
N GLU A 62 10.81 11.57 20.27
CA GLU A 62 12.27 11.78 20.41
C GLU A 62 13.12 10.92 19.47
N LYS A 63 12.70 9.66 19.24
CA LYS A 63 13.50 8.64 18.55
C LYS A 63 12.63 7.72 17.72
N TRP A 64 13.20 7.20 16.64
CA TRP A 64 12.55 6.18 15.81
C TRP A 64 12.32 4.88 16.59
N ASP A 65 11.14 4.30 16.41
CA ASP A 65 10.71 3.04 16.98
C ASP A 65 10.71 1.93 15.91
N PRO A 66 11.71 1.03 15.91
CA PRO A 66 11.80 -0.05 14.94
C PRO A 66 10.70 -1.10 15.10
N VAL A 67 10.16 -1.26 16.32
CA VAL A 67 9.11 -2.25 16.60
C VAL A 67 7.80 -1.81 15.94
N ARG A 68 7.45 -0.52 16.06
CA ARG A 68 6.31 0.06 15.34
C ARG A 68 6.43 -0.14 13.82
N THR A 69 7.59 0.15 13.24
CA THR A 69 7.81 -0.06 11.79
C THR A 69 7.68 -1.53 11.40
N TRP A 70 8.16 -2.44 12.24
CA TRP A 70 7.98 -3.87 12.01
C TRP A 70 6.52 -4.29 12.07
N HIS A 71 5.75 -3.79 13.05
CA HIS A 71 4.32 -4.06 13.16
C HIS A 71 3.54 -3.54 11.94
N MET A 72 3.82 -2.31 11.52
CA MET A 72 3.23 -1.74 10.31
C MET A 72 3.57 -2.57 9.07
N SER A 73 4.83 -2.97 8.91
CA SER A 73 5.26 -3.87 7.83
C SER A 73 4.46 -5.18 7.81
N LEU A 74 4.29 -5.82 8.97
CA LEU A 74 3.49 -7.05 9.08
C LEU A 74 2.00 -6.82 8.79
N SER A 75 1.44 -5.66 9.14
CA SER A 75 0.07 -5.30 8.75
C SER A 75 -0.07 -5.17 7.22
N GLY A 76 0.91 -4.54 6.57
CA GLY A 76 1.00 -4.45 5.11
C GLY A 76 1.14 -5.82 4.45
N LEU A 77 1.88 -6.74 5.06
CA LEU A 77 1.96 -8.14 4.61
C LEU A 77 0.59 -8.81 4.65
N THR A 78 -0.14 -8.70 5.76
CA THR A 78 -1.49 -9.26 5.90
C THR A 78 -2.43 -8.72 4.82
N VAL A 79 -2.45 -7.41 4.61
CA VAL A 79 -3.28 -6.78 3.55
C VAL A 79 -2.86 -7.26 2.17
N GLY A 80 -1.56 -7.32 1.89
CA GLY A 80 -1.04 -7.80 0.60
C GLY A 80 -1.48 -9.23 0.26
N VAL A 81 -1.56 -10.12 1.27
CA VAL A 81 -2.10 -11.48 1.12
C VAL A 81 -3.59 -11.45 0.79
N ILE A 82 -4.38 -10.64 1.51
CA ILE A 82 -5.83 -10.50 1.29
C ILE A 82 -6.09 -9.97 -0.13
N CYS A 83 -5.47 -8.86 -0.50
CA CYS A 83 -5.63 -8.22 -1.81
C CYS A 83 -5.25 -9.16 -2.96
N HIS A 84 -4.16 -9.92 -2.83
CA HIS A 84 -3.75 -10.88 -3.86
C HIS A 84 -4.86 -11.90 -4.17
N HIS A 85 -5.44 -12.51 -3.14
CA HIS A 85 -6.50 -13.50 -3.32
C HIS A 85 -7.82 -12.85 -3.74
N TRP A 86 -8.14 -11.68 -3.20
CA TRP A 86 -9.32 -10.92 -3.56
C TRP A 86 -9.36 -10.63 -5.06
N TYR A 87 -8.27 -10.11 -5.64
CA TYR A 87 -8.24 -9.80 -7.08
C TYR A 87 -8.38 -11.04 -7.96
N ILE A 88 -7.82 -12.19 -7.54
CA ILE A 88 -8.02 -13.46 -8.26
C ILE A 88 -9.51 -13.85 -8.27
N GLN A 89 -10.19 -13.75 -7.13
CA GLN A 89 -11.62 -14.06 -7.04
C GLN A 89 -12.46 -13.05 -7.83
N LEU A 90 -12.13 -11.76 -7.73
CA LEU A 90 -12.85 -10.70 -8.41
C LEU A 90 -12.79 -10.85 -9.93
N ASP A 91 -11.61 -11.20 -10.47
CA ASP A 91 -11.45 -11.48 -11.90
C ASP A 91 -12.19 -12.75 -12.35
N ARG A 92 -12.36 -13.72 -11.45
CA ARG A 92 -13.15 -14.94 -11.70
C ARG A 92 -14.66 -14.65 -11.74
N PHE A 93 -15.18 -13.83 -10.82
CA PHE A 93 -16.61 -13.53 -10.73
C PHE A 93 -17.06 -12.44 -11.72
N ILE A 94 -16.19 -11.48 -12.04
CA ILE A 94 -16.47 -10.38 -12.95
C ILE A 94 -15.42 -10.40 -14.07
N PRO A 95 -15.51 -11.33 -15.04
CA PRO A 95 -14.53 -11.40 -16.11
C PRO A 95 -14.64 -10.19 -17.05
N GLY A 96 -13.51 -9.85 -17.68
CA GLY A 96 -13.44 -8.82 -18.71
C GLY A 96 -12.99 -7.44 -18.21
N ARG A 97 -12.85 -6.52 -19.17
CA ARG A 97 -12.27 -5.18 -19.00
C ARG A 97 -13.15 -4.06 -19.57
N SER A 98 -14.44 -4.35 -19.83
CA SER A 98 -15.38 -3.30 -20.24
C SER A 98 -15.56 -2.28 -19.11
N ILE A 99 -15.94 -1.05 -19.45
CA ILE A 99 -16.18 0.01 -18.45
C ILE A 99 -17.17 -0.49 -17.38
N LYS A 100 -18.25 -1.14 -17.80
CA LYS A 100 -19.23 -1.75 -16.87
C LYS A 100 -18.61 -2.80 -15.95
N ALA A 101 -17.72 -3.65 -16.45
CA ALA A 101 -17.03 -4.64 -15.62
C ALA A 101 -16.07 -3.98 -14.63
N VAL A 102 -15.27 -3.02 -15.08
CA VAL A 102 -14.32 -2.27 -14.23
C VAL A 102 -15.06 -1.50 -13.13
N THR A 103 -16.14 -0.80 -13.46
CA THR A 103 -16.96 -0.08 -12.47
C THR A 103 -17.51 -1.02 -11.40
N LYS A 104 -18.02 -2.20 -11.79
CA LYS A 104 -18.49 -3.20 -10.83
C LYS A 104 -17.39 -3.70 -9.91
N LYS A 105 -16.18 -3.92 -10.45
CA LYS A 105 -15.01 -4.32 -9.66
C LYS A 105 -14.63 -3.26 -8.64
N VAL A 106 -14.54 -2.00 -9.06
CA VAL A 106 -14.21 -0.88 -8.16
C VAL A 106 -15.25 -0.75 -7.04
N ILE A 107 -16.53 -0.85 -7.36
CA ILE A 107 -17.60 -0.80 -6.33
C ILE A 107 -17.48 -1.99 -5.36
N ALA A 108 -17.20 -3.19 -5.86
CA ALA A 108 -17.01 -4.37 -5.02
C ALA A 108 -15.77 -4.24 -4.12
N ASP A 109 -14.65 -3.74 -4.66
CA ASP A 109 -13.43 -3.44 -3.89
C ASP A 109 -13.74 -2.50 -2.74
N GLN A 110 -14.40 -1.39 -3.03
CA GLN A 110 -14.67 -0.35 -2.04
C GLN A 110 -15.67 -0.81 -0.96
N ILE A 111 -16.72 -1.56 -1.33
CA ILE A 111 -17.75 -1.96 -0.35
C ILE A 111 -17.34 -3.20 0.45
N LEU A 112 -16.58 -4.13 -0.15
CA LEU A 112 -16.28 -5.43 0.45
C LEU A 112 -14.83 -5.53 0.89
N CYS A 113 -13.89 -5.27 -0.01
CA CYS A 113 -12.47 -5.50 0.27
C CYS A 113 -11.89 -4.44 1.19
N SER A 114 -12.20 -3.16 0.96
CA SER A 114 -11.65 -2.05 1.72
C SER A 114 -11.97 -2.14 3.22
N PRO A 115 -13.23 -2.39 3.66
CA PRO A 115 -13.53 -2.59 5.09
C PRO A 115 -12.82 -3.80 5.69
N VAL A 116 -12.67 -4.89 4.92
CA VAL A 116 -11.95 -6.10 5.36
C VAL A 116 -10.46 -5.82 5.54
N CYS A 117 -9.83 -5.11 4.60
CA CYS A 117 -8.42 -4.74 4.69
C CYS A 117 -8.15 -3.80 5.85
N ILE A 118 -8.99 -2.77 6.04
CA ILE A 118 -8.88 -1.85 7.18
C ILE A 118 -9.02 -2.61 8.49
N SER A 119 -10.03 -3.49 8.61
CA SER A 119 -10.20 -4.33 9.81
C SER A 119 -8.98 -5.22 10.04
N ALA A 120 -8.42 -5.81 8.99
CA ALA A 120 -7.23 -6.65 9.08
C ALA A 120 -5.97 -5.88 9.53
N ILE A 121 -5.84 -4.59 9.17
CA ILE A 121 -4.76 -3.72 9.67
C ILE A 121 -4.87 -3.59 11.19
N PHE A 122 -6.02 -3.13 11.69
CA PHE A 122 -6.21 -2.92 13.14
C PHE A 122 -6.11 -4.23 13.93
N ILE A 123 -6.67 -5.33 13.42
CA ILE A 123 -6.56 -6.64 14.07
C ILE A 123 -5.10 -7.11 14.11
N THR A 124 -4.37 -7.04 12.99
CA THR A 124 -2.96 -7.43 12.95
C THR A 124 -2.14 -6.63 13.94
N LEU A 125 -2.28 -5.30 13.92
CA LEU A 125 -1.53 -4.40 14.81
C LEU A 125 -1.89 -4.63 16.27
N GLY A 126 -3.18 -4.71 16.61
CA GLY A 126 -3.63 -4.97 17.97
C GLY A 126 -3.13 -6.31 18.52
N LEU A 127 -3.06 -7.37 17.70
CA LEU A 127 -2.50 -8.65 18.11
C LEU A 127 -0.98 -8.56 18.36
N LEU A 128 -0.24 -7.86 17.50
CA LEU A 128 1.21 -7.64 17.66
C LEU A 128 1.53 -6.78 18.89
N GLU A 129 0.68 -5.79 19.17
CA GLU A 129 0.74 -4.92 20.35
C GLU A 129 0.19 -5.57 21.63
N LYS A 130 -0.32 -6.81 21.54
CA LYS A 130 -0.94 -7.57 22.63
C LYS A 130 -2.14 -6.86 23.28
N ALA A 131 -2.88 -6.09 22.50
CA ALA A 131 -4.11 -5.43 22.93
C ALA A 131 -5.23 -6.44 23.20
N LYS A 132 -6.16 -6.08 24.09
CA LYS A 132 -7.37 -6.87 24.33
C LYS A 132 -8.31 -6.77 23.12
N PRO A 133 -9.05 -7.83 22.75
CA PRO A 133 -9.96 -7.80 21.61
C PRO A 133 -10.95 -6.63 21.63
N GLN A 134 -11.47 -6.27 22.80
CA GLN A 134 -12.38 -5.13 22.97
C GLN A 134 -11.72 -3.81 22.56
N ALA A 135 -10.48 -3.57 23.00
CA ALA A 135 -9.74 -2.36 22.65
C ALA A 135 -9.45 -2.27 21.15
N ILE A 136 -9.17 -3.39 20.49
CA ILE A 136 -8.97 -3.45 19.03
C ILE A 136 -10.25 -3.03 18.30
N MET A 137 -11.41 -3.52 18.75
CA MET A 137 -12.70 -3.20 18.12
C MET A 137 -13.10 -1.74 18.36
N GLU A 138 -12.85 -1.21 19.57
CA GLU A 138 -13.06 0.20 19.88
C GLU A 138 -12.18 1.11 19.02
N GLU A 139 -10.89 0.78 18.89
CA GLU A 139 -9.95 1.53 18.06
C GLU A 139 -10.36 1.48 16.58
N LEU A 140 -10.73 0.31 16.06
CA LEU A 140 -11.24 0.14 14.69
C LEU A 140 -12.51 0.98 14.45
N ALA A 141 -13.44 1.01 15.41
CA ALA A 141 -14.67 1.80 15.29
C ALA A 141 -14.38 3.32 15.28
N GLN A 142 -13.43 3.77 16.10
CA GLN A 142 -13.06 5.19 16.20
C GLN A 142 -12.25 5.67 14.99
N LYS A 143 -11.27 4.87 14.55
CA LYS A 143 -10.25 5.29 13.58
C LYS A 143 -10.47 4.70 12.19
N GLY A 144 -11.04 3.50 12.09
CA GLY A 144 -11.22 2.80 10.81
C GLY A 144 -12.08 3.57 9.80
N TRP A 145 -13.09 4.31 10.27
CA TRP A 145 -13.90 5.18 9.41
C TRP A 145 -13.05 6.25 8.70
N ARG A 146 -12.04 6.83 9.36
CA ARG A 146 -11.16 7.84 8.76
C ARG A 146 -10.35 7.26 7.60
N LEU A 147 -9.85 6.04 7.75
CA LEU A 147 -9.16 5.31 6.69
C LEU A 147 -10.12 4.99 5.55
N TYR A 148 -11.34 4.55 5.87
CA TYR A 148 -12.35 4.23 4.87
C TYR A 148 -12.77 5.46 4.04
N VAL A 149 -12.97 6.61 4.68
CA VAL A 149 -13.24 7.86 3.96
C VAL A 149 -12.04 8.28 3.10
N ALA A 150 -10.82 8.17 3.63
CA ALA A 150 -9.62 8.47 2.86
C ALA A 150 -9.49 7.57 1.61
N GLU A 151 -9.80 6.28 1.72
CA GLU A 151 -9.88 5.35 0.59
C GLU A 151 -10.80 5.86 -0.52
N TRP A 152 -12.02 6.25 -0.16
CA TRP A 152 -13.01 6.79 -1.11
C TRP A 152 -12.61 8.13 -1.73
N ILE A 153 -11.81 8.93 -1.03
CA ILE A 153 -11.34 10.23 -1.53
C ILE A 153 -10.12 10.05 -2.43
N VAL A 154 -9.21 9.14 -2.07
CA VAL A 154 -7.91 8.97 -2.75
C VAL A 154 -8.06 8.10 -3.99
N TRP A 155 -8.67 6.92 -3.86
CA TRP A 155 -8.58 5.90 -4.90
C TRP A 155 -9.40 6.18 -6.15
N PRO A 156 -10.68 6.60 -6.10
CA PRO A 156 -11.44 6.83 -7.32
C PRO A 156 -10.78 7.89 -8.24
N PRO A 157 -10.34 9.07 -7.75
CA PRO A 157 -9.59 10.01 -8.57
C PRO A 157 -8.24 9.47 -9.04
N ALA A 158 -7.50 8.78 -8.16
CA ALA A 158 -6.21 8.21 -8.52
C ALA A 158 -6.35 7.18 -9.65
N GLN A 159 -7.36 6.32 -9.60
CA GLN A 159 -7.61 5.32 -10.64
C GLN A 159 -8.08 5.95 -11.96
N VAL A 160 -8.82 7.06 -11.92
CA VAL A 160 -9.15 7.82 -13.13
C VAL A 160 -7.86 8.31 -13.81
N ILE A 161 -6.94 8.94 -13.07
CA ILE A 161 -5.64 9.38 -13.59
C ILE A 161 -4.85 8.18 -14.13
N ASN A 162 -4.80 7.09 -13.36
CA ASN A 162 -4.03 5.89 -13.66
C ASN A 162 -4.46 5.24 -15.00
N PHE A 163 -5.77 5.11 -15.22
CA PHE A 163 -6.29 4.44 -16.41
C PHE A 163 -6.47 5.38 -17.61
N TYR A 164 -6.82 6.65 -17.38
CA TYR A 164 -7.12 7.61 -18.45
C TYR A 164 -5.89 8.37 -18.95
N LEU A 165 -5.01 8.83 -18.06
CA LEU A 165 -3.89 9.70 -18.41
C LEU A 165 -2.57 8.94 -18.58
N LEU A 166 -2.35 7.88 -17.77
CA LEU A 166 -1.05 7.23 -17.72
C LEU A 166 -0.90 6.06 -18.73
N PRO A 167 0.23 6.03 -19.47
CA PRO A 167 0.64 4.86 -20.22
C PRO A 167 0.83 3.64 -19.31
N THR A 168 0.44 2.45 -19.79
CA THR A 168 0.47 1.18 -19.02
C THR A 168 1.77 0.93 -18.26
N ARG A 169 2.93 1.31 -18.83
CA ARG A 169 4.26 1.11 -18.22
C ARG A 169 4.49 1.90 -16.93
N PHE A 170 3.75 2.99 -16.69
CA PHE A 170 3.92 3.85 -15.50
C PHE A 170 2.85 3.60 -14.44
N ARG A 171 1.79 2.87 -14.76
CA ARG A 171 0.61 2.69 -13.89
C ARG A 171 0.95 2.10 -12.53
N VAL A 172 1.76 1.04 -12.52
CA VAL A 172 2.17 0.36 -11.28
C VAL A 172 3.05 1.28 -10.41
N LEU A 173 3.94 2.06 -11.03
CA LEU A 173 4.79 2.99 -10.29
C LEU A 173 3.95 4.10 -9.64
N TYR A 174 3.00 4.65 -10.40
CA TYR A 174 2.07 5.66 -9.90
C TYR A 174 1.21 5.12 -8.76
N ASP A 175 0.61 3.95 -8.95
CA ASP A 175 -0.25 3.29 -7.95
C ASP A 175 0.51 3.08 -6.63
N ASN A 176 1.72 2.50 -6.68
CA ASN A 176 2.55 2.33 -5.48
C ASN A 176 2.98 3.65 -4.82
N THR A 177 3.08 4.75 -5.58
CA THR A 177 3.39 6.07 -5.02
C THR A 177 2.21 6.62 -4.22
N ILE A 178 0.99 6.44 -4.74
CA ILE A 178 -0.24 6.79 -4.01
C ILE A 178 -0.40 5.89 -2.78
N SER A 179 -0.13 4.57 -2.92
CA SER A 179 -0.14 3.64 -1.80
C SER A 179 0.81 4.07 -0.68
N LEU A 180 2.02 4.51 -1.01
CA LEU A 180 2.97 5.01 0.00
C LEU A 180 2.38 6.20 0.77
N GLY A 181 1.73 7.15 0.09
CA GLY A 181 1.04 8.26 0.75
C GLY A 181 -0.08 7.80 1.67
N TYR A 182 -0.85 6.80 1.24
CA TYR A 182 -1.90 6.19 2.05
C TYR A 182 -1.34 5.41 3.26
N ASP A 183 -0.19 4.73 3.11
CA ASP A 183 0.50 4.03 4.20
C ASP A 183 1.05 5.00 5.26
N ILE A 184 1.59 6.15 4.84
CA ILE A 184 1.97 7.24 5.76
C ILE A 184 0.76 7.69 6.57
N TYR A 185 -0.35 7.99 5.88
CA TYR A 185 -1.59 8.41 6.54
C TYR A 185 -2.18 7.32 7.44
N THR A 186 -2.06 6.06 7.06
CA THR A 186 -2.49 4.91 7.88
C THR A 186 -1.67 4.82 9.16
N SER A 187 -0.34 4.94 9.06
CA SER A 187 0.54 4.99 10.23
C SER A 187 0.18 6.16 11.14
N TYR A 188 -0.10 7.34 10.57
CA TYR A 188 -0.56 8.52 11.32
C TYR A 188 -1.85 8.23 12.07
N VAL A 189 -2.90 7.80 11.39
CA VAL A 189 -4.21 7.53 12.01
C VAL A 189 -4.10 6.48 13.11
N LYS A 190 -3.35 5.39 12.88
CA LYS A 190 -3.15 4.36 13.91
C LYS A 190 -2.49 4.93 15.17
N HIS A 191 -1.47 5.77 15.05
CA HIS A 191 -0.62 6.17 16.18
C HIS A 191 -0.90 7.58 16.72
N GLU A 192 -1.78 8.35 16.08
CA GLU A 192 -2.21 9.64 16.62
C GLU A 192 -2.90 9.44 17.99
N ILE A 193 -2.62 10.37 18.89
CA ILE A 193 -3.29 10.47 20.18
C ILE A 193 -4.66 11.13 19.94
N PRO A 194 -5.76 10.61 20.51
CA PRO A 194 -7.07 11.25 20.39
C PRO A 194 -7.03 12.69 20.92
N LEU A 195 -7.58 13.64 20.15
CA LEU A 195 -7.62 15.07 20.52
C LEU A 195 -8.30 15.32 21.88
N GLU A 196 -9.20 14.45 22.32
CA GLU A 196 -9.90 14.56 23.62
C GLU A 196 -8.98 14.47 24.84
N VAL A 197 -7.76 13.96 24.70
CA VAL A 197 -6.79 13.84 25.80
C VAL A 197 -5.89 15.07 25.92
N VAL A 198 -5.78 15.88 24.86
CA VAL A 198 -4.90 17.07 24.83
C VAL A 198 -5.57 18.30 25.44
N ASP A 199 -6.91 18.33 25.48
CA ASP A 199 -7.71 19.43 26.06
C ASP A 199 -8.15 19.21 27.53
N ARG A 200 -7.46 18.35 28.30
CA ARG A 200 -7.70 18.17 29.74
C ARG A 200 -6.45 18.42 30.59
#